data_AF-A0A3A6QKY6-F1
#
_entry.id   AF-A0A3A6QKY6-F1
#
_cell.length_a   1.000
_cell.length_b   1.000
_cell.length_c   1.000
_cell.angle_alpha   90.00
_cell.angle_beta   90.00
_cell.angle_gamma   90.00
#
_symmetry.space_group_name_H-M   'P 1'
#
loop_
_entity.id
_entity.type
_entity.pdbx_description
1 polymer ?
#
loop_
_entity_poly.entity_id
_entity_poly.type
_entity_poly.pdbx_seq_one_letter_code
_entity_poly.pdbx_strand_id
1 'polypeptide(L)'
;MQQGMLSSVLLSLFLVFWPTNLSATEMEPERAEQWLRSEQIHQKVGELLQYVIEDSIDSLDFSLERLALPQQEVARYLLLKKLEQQNIILTPKMAIFVEEQKRKIPTYQILERNDGYEFSVPAFNYPAVANRLMKRWEQDQSTLDFVLKAERNELDLKTWLSGSEYQKKTREALLIRELDSLSPDAIITLTNQLTDELVTSWLPSTQVMVRLAQVSEDPQVYKLLWLMKTDEVSRGELDRLAMVADEFALQQIMLATHNPSLKQQALRNLTRIKPMSTDVKAFLISRMALKEDVTFVARELANQGYTSWLEELVTQDKSVKDRAILQVLSP
;
A
#
# COMPACT_ATOMS: atom_id res chain seq x y z
N MET A 1 -58.59 -41.84 26.01
CA MET A 1 -57.70 -41.83 24.82
C MET A 1 -58.17 -40.81 23.78
N GLN A 2 -58.33 -39.52 24.13
CA GLN A 2 -58.83 -38.49 23.20
C GLN A 2 -57.98 -37.20 23.15
N GLN A 3 -56.91 -37.10 23.93
CA GLN A 3 -56.01 -35.93 23.90
C GLN A 3 -54.78 -36.11 23.00
N GLY A 4 -54.57 -37.30 22.43
CA GLY A 4 -53.50 -37.56 21.46
C GLY A 4 -53.85 -37.27 19.99
N MET A 5 -55.15 -37.08 19.67
CA MET A 5 -55.59 -36.78 18.30
C MET A 5 -55.63 -35.27 17.99
N LEU A 6 -55.68 -34.39 19.00
CA LEU A 6 -55.66 -32.94 18.79
C LEU A 6 -54.24 -32.41 18.59
N SER A 7 -53.24 -33.02 19.23
CA SER A 7 -51.82 -32.67 19.06
C SER A 7 -51.28 -33.07 17.69
N SER A 8 -51.81 -34.11 17.06
CA SER A 8 -51.42 -34.56 15.71
C SER A 8 -52.01 -33.69 14.60
N VAL A 9 -53.16 -33.05 14.82
CA VAL A 9 -53.74 -32.06 13.87
C VAL A 9 -53.03 -30.71 13.96
N LEU A 10 -52.62 -30.27 15.17
CA LEU A 10 -51.85 -29.04 15.35
C LEU A 10 -50.42 -29.14 14.79
N LEU A 11 -49.79 -30.32 14.85
CA LEU A 11 -48.46 -30.54 14.26
C LEU A 11 -48.46 -30.59 12.73
N SER A 12 -49.57 -31.01 12.11
CA SER A 12 -49.71 -31.10 10.65
C SER A 12 -50.04 -29.75 9.99
N LEU A 13 -50.61 -28.80 10.75
CA LEU A 13 -50.81 -27.41 10.29
C LEU A 13 -49.52 -26.56 10.30
N PHE A 14 -48.48 -26.97 11.04
CA PHE A 14 -47.20 -26.24 11.09
C PHE A 14 -46.20 -26.62 9.99
N LEU A 15 -46.46 -27.68 9.22
CA LEU A 15 -45.58 -28.11 8.11
C LEU A 15 -45.95 -27.48 6.75
N VAL A 16 -47.02 -26.69 6.67
CA VAL A 16 -47.45 -26.03 5.42
C VAL A 16 -46.92 -24.59 5.30
N PHE A 17 -46.29 -24.05 6.34
CA PHE A 17 -45.65 -22.73 6.33
C PHE A 17 -44.13 -22.81 6.49
N TRP A 18 -43.49 -23.78 5.82
CA TRP A 18 -42.07 -23.63 5.54
C TRP A 18 -41.89 -22.53 4.50
N PRO A 19 -41.02 -21.53 4.73
CA PRO A 19 -40.69 -20.58 3.70
C PRO A 19 -40.16 -21.39 2.52
N THR A 20 -40.77 -21.22 1.35
CA THR A 20 -40.23 -21.73 0.10
C THR A 20 -38.76 -21.35 0.05
N ASN A 21 -37.87 -22.34 0.03
CA ASN A 21 -36.47 -22.10 -0.25
C ASN A 21 -36.43 -21.22 -1.50
N LEU A 22 -35.85 -20.03 -1.37
CA LEU A 22 -35.56 -19.12 -2.49
C LEU A 22 -34.53 -19.83 -3.37
N SER A 23 -34.99 -20.75 -4.21
CA SER A 23 -34.18 -21.35 -5.25
C SER A 23 -33.80 -20.24 -6.22
N ALA A 24 -32.49 -20.06 -6.41
CA ALA A 24 -31.98 -19.14 -7.41
C ALA A 24 -32.63 -19.44 -8.77
N THR A 25 -33.08 -18.39 -9.45
CA THR A 25 -33.75 -18.50 -10.75
C THR A 25 -32.71 -18.45 -11.84
N GLU A 26 -32.57 -19.54 -12.59
CA GLU A 26 -31.69 -19.57 -13.76
C GLU A 26 -32.21 -18.63 -14.86
N MET A 27 -31.31 -17.86 -15.45
CA MET A 27 -31.55 -16.93 -16.55
C MET A 27 -30.58 -17.23 -17.67
N GLU A 28 -31.10 -17.32 -18.90
CA GLU A 28 -30.29 -17.44 -20.10
C GLU A 28 -29.34 -16.23 -20.26
N PRO A 29 -28.05 -16.44 -20.63
CA PRO A 29 -27.08 -15.36 -20.76
C PRO A 29 -27.55 -14.22 -21.69
N GLU A 30 -28.17 -14.57 -22.82
CA GLU A 30 -28.69 -13.61 -23.80
C GLU A 30 -29.78 -12.70 -23.20
N ARG A 31 -30.61 -13.26 -22.32
CA ARG A 31 -31.67 -12.51 -21.64
C ARG A 31 -31.10 -11.52 -20.63
N ALA A 32 -30.04 -11.90 -19.91
CA ALA A 32 -29.34 -11.00 -19.01
C ALA A 32 -28.72 -9.81 -19.79
N GLU A 33 -28.09 -10.08 -20.92
CA GLU A 33 -27.55 -9.05 -21.81
C GLU A 33 -28.63 -8.11 -22.36
N GLN A 34 -29.80 -8.63 -22.74
CA GLN A 34 -30.93 -7.80 -23.17
C GLN A 34 -31.38 -6.85 -22.06
N TRP A 35 -31.45 -7.31 -20.81
CA TRP A 35 -31.77 -6.44 -19.67
C TRP A 35 -30.73 -5.35 -19.45
N LEU A 36 -29.45 -5.67 -19.57
CA LEU A 36 -28.36 -4.69 -19.44
C LEU A 36 -28.38 -3.61 -20.53
N ARG A 37 -29.01 -3.89 -21.69
CA ARG A 37 -29.13 -2.96 -22.83
C ARG A 37 -30.48 -2.25 -22.90
N SER A 38 -31.41 -2.56 -22.00
CA SER A 38 -32.76 -1.98 -22.01
C SER A 38 -32.73 -0.47 -21.76
N GLU A 39 -33.20 0.31 -22.74
CA GLU A 39 -33.25 1.77 -22.64
C GLU A 39 -34.10 2.25 -21.46
N GLN A 40 -35.23 1.60 -21.21
CA GLN A 40 -36.11 1.90 -20.08
C GLN A 40 -35.38 1.76 -18.73
N ILE A 41 -34.54 0.73 -18.59
CA ILE A 41 -33.75 0.53 -17.37
C ILE A 41 -32.67 1.59 -17.26
N HIS A 42 -31.99 1.95 -18.35
CA HIS A 42 -30.99 3.02 -18.33
C HIS A 42 -31.58 4.39 -17.96
N GLN A 43 -32.77 4.71 -18.46
CA GLN A 43 -33.51 5.91 -18.06
C GLN A 43 -33.82 5.88 -16.56
N LYS A 44 -34.34 4.75 -16.05
CA LYS A 44 -34.64 4.62 -14.62
C LYS A 44 -33.40 4.72 -13.76
N VAL A 45 -32.28 4.12 -14.18
CA VAL A 45 -30.99 4.25 -13.49
C VAL A 45 -30.48 5.69 -13.51
N GLY A 46 -30.77 6.45 -14.57
CA GLY A 46 -30.51 7.90 -14.62
C GLY A 46 -31.27 8.67 -13.53
N GLU A 47 -32.55 8.38 -13.33
CA GLU A 47 -33.34 8.96 -12.23
C GLU A 47 -32.78 8.56 -10.85
N LEU A 48 -32.43 7.27 -10.68
CA LEU A 48 -31.84 6.79 -9.43
C LEU A 48 -30.49 7.47 -9.16
N LEU A 49 -29.68 7.71 -10.20
CA LEU A 49 -28.42 8.44 -10.08
C LEU A 49 -28.64 9.89 -9.66
N GLN A 50 -29.73 10.53 -10.11
CA GLN A 50 -30.07 11.89 -9.67
C GLN A 50 -30.28 11.94 -8.15
N TYR A 51 -30.99 10.97 -7.56
CA TYR A 51 -31.13 10.88 -6.11
C TYR A 51 -29.79 10.68 -5.39
N VAL A 52 -28.82 10.00 -6.01
CA VAL A 52 -27.46 9.91 -5.47
C VAL A 52 -26.78 11.28 -5.50
N ILE A 53 -26.82 11.99 -6.63
CA ILE A 53 -26.19 13.32 -6.76
C ILE A 53 -26.78 14.32 -5.74
N GLU A 54 -28.08 14.21 -5.47
CA GLU A 54 -28.81 15.05 -4.50
C GLU A 54 -28.72 14.54 -3.04
N ASP A 55 -27.92 13.50 -2.75
CA ASP A 55 -27.80 12.82 -1.44
C ASP A 55 -29.16 12.40 -0.82
N SER A 56 -30.15 12.14 -1.68
CA SER A 56 -31.53 11.78 -1.32
C SER A 56 -31.71 10.26 -1.23
N ILE A 57 -30.92 9.63 -0.34
CA ILE A 57 -30.77 8.16 -0.28
C ILE A 57 -32.06 7.43 0.12
N ASP A 58 -32.91 8.03 0.96
CA ASP A 58 -34.22 7.42 1.29
C ASP A 58 -35.13 7.35 0.05
N SER A 59 -35.08 8.36 -0.82
CA SER A 59 -35.85 8.39 -2.07
C SER A 59 -35.29 7.41 -3.11
N LEU A 60 -33.97 7.25 -3.12
CA LEU A 60 -33.29 6.25 -3.93
C LEU A 60 -33.74 4.83 -3.55
N ASP A 61 -33.62 4.48 -2.27
CA ASP A 61 -33.96 3.13 -1.80
C ASP A 61 -35.44 2.82 -2.03
N PHE A 62 -36.32 3.76 -1.69
CA PHE A 62 -37.75 3.63 -1.97
C PHE A 62 -38.06 3.43 -3.45
N SER A 63 -37.40 4.19 -4.33
CA SER A 63 -37.61 4.09 -5.79
C SER A 63 -37.09 2.77 -6.36
N LEU A 64 -35.99 2.27 -5.81
CA LEU A 64 -35.36 1.02 -6.21
C LEU A 64 -36.18 -0.20 -5.75
N GLU A 65 -36.66 -0.19 -4.50
CA GLU A 65 -37.43 -1.31 -3.94
C GLU A 65 -38.80 -1.50 -4.61
N ARG A 66 -39.32 -0.48 -5.29
CA ARG A 66 -40.58 -0.55 -6.05
C ARG A 66 -40.44 -1.18 -7.43
N LEU A 67 -39.23 -1.38 -7.93
CA LEU A 67 -39.02 -2.06 -9.21
C LEU A 67 -39.34 -3.56 -9.06
N ALA A 68 -40.01 -4.13 -10.06
CA ALA A 68 -40.25 -5.56 -10.11
C ALA A 68 -38.95 -6.31 -10.46
N LEU A 69 -38.83 -7.56 -10.02
CA LEU A 69 -37.81 -8.47 -10.54
C LEU A 69 -38.11 -8.84 -12.00
N PRO A 70 -37.10 -8.94 -12.89
CA PRO A 70 -35.66 -8.77 -12.67
C PRO A 70 -35.15 -7.33 -12.72
N GLN A 71 -35.98 -6.37 -13.13
CA GLN A 71 -35.59 -4.96 -13.36
C GLN A 71 -34.88 -4.35 -12.16
N GLN A 72 -35.33 -4.68 -10.95
CA GLN A 72 -34.73 -4.23 -9.71
C GLN A 72 -33.24 -4.61 -9.60
N GLU A 73 -32.87 -5.87 -9.85
CA GLU A 73 -31.47 -6.32 -9.76
C GLU A 73 -30.60 -5.73 -10.86
N VAL A 74 -31.15 -5.58 -12.06
CA VAL A 74 -30.49 -4.90 -13.18
C VAL A 74 -30.20 -3.44 -12.81
N ALA A 75 -31.19 -2.74 -12.23
CA ALA A 75 -31.04 -1.36 -11.79
C ALA A 75 -30.03 -1.23 -10.65
N ARG A 76 -30.06 -2.12 -9.64
CA ARG A 76 -29.02 -2.21 -8.59
C ARG A 76 -27.63 -2.31 -9.22
N TYR A 77 -27.45 -3.26 -10.13
CA TYR A 77 -26.15 -3.51 -10.77
C TYR A 77 -25.66 -2.32 -11.60
N LEU A 78 -26.50 -1.78 -12.47
CA LEU A 78 -26.13 -0.66 -13.35
C LEU A 78 -25.90 0.64 -12.57
N LEU A 79 -26.68 0.91 -11.52
CA LEU A 79 -26.48 2.07 -10.64
C LEU A 79 -25.10 1.99 -9.98
N LEU A 80 -24.80 0.90 -9.28
CA LEU A 80 -23.51 0.73 -8.62
C LEU A 80 -22.35 0.76 -9.61
N LYS A 81 -22.52 0.18 -10.81
CA LYS A 81 -21.52 0.25 -11.87
C LYS A 81 -21.28 1.69 -12.33
N LYS A 82 -22.33 2.52 -12.44
CA LYS A 82 -22.17 3.95 -12.75
C LYS A 82 -21.43 4.70 -11.65
N LEU A 83 -21.74 4.44 -10.37
CA LEU A 83 -20.99 5.03 -9.25
C LEU A 83 -19.51 4.70 -9.32
N GLU A 84 -19.19 3.43 -9.61
CA GLU A 84 -17.80 2.95 -9.74
C GLU A 84 -17.11 3.59 -10.96
N GLN A 85 -17.76 3.62 -12.12
CA GLN A 85 -17.21 4.15 -13.37
C GLN A 85 -17.01 5.67 -13.35
N GLN A 86 -17.90 6.40 -12.68
CA GLN A 86 -17.81 7.86 -12.53
C GLN A 86 -16.95 8.30 -11.34
N ASN A 87 -16.38 7.34 -10.58
CA ASN A 87 -15.58 7.60 -9.38
C ASN A 87 -16.28 8.52 -8.38
N ILE A 88 -17.58 8.29 -8.13
CA ILE A 88 -18.34 9.06 -7.16
C ILE A 88 -17.81 8.78 -5.75
N ILE A 89 -17.46 9.85 -5.02
CA ILE A 89 -17.07 9.78 -3.60
C ILE A 89 -18.33 9.52 -2.78
N LEU A 90 -18.37 8.42 -2.03
CA LEU A 90 -19.56 8.07 -1.24
C LEU A 90 -19.65 8.95 0.02
N THR A 91 -20.82 9.55 0.24
CA THR A 91 -21.18 10.13 1.54
C THR A 91 -21.44 9.00 2.55
N PRO A 92 -21.44 9.28 3.87
CA PRO A 92 -21.78 8.27 4.88
C PRO A 92 -23.15 7.61 4.65
N LYS A 93 -24.15 8.37 4.18
CA LYS A 93 -25.48 7.82 3.84
C LYS A 93 -25.42 6.89 2.63
N MET A 94 -24.69 7.28 1.58
CA MET A 94 -24.46 6.42 0.41
C MET A 94 -23.73 5.13 0.79
N ALA A 95 -22.73 5.21 1.67
CA ALA A 95 -21.98 4.03 2.12
C ALA A 95 -22.89 3.02 2.83
N ILE A 96 -23.84 3.48 3.67
CA ILE A 96 -24.86 2.61 4.27
C ILE A 96 -25.70 1.93 3.19
N PHE A 97 -26.21 2.69 2.22
CA PHE A 97 -26.99 2.12 1.11
C PHE A 97 -26.20 1.07 0.31
N VAL A 98 -24.93 1.35 -0.04
CA VAL A 98 -24.07 0.42 -0.78
C VAL A 98 -23.77 -0.84 0.05
N GLU A 99 -23.55 -0.68 1.35
CA GLU A 99 -23.34 -1.80 2.29
C GLU A 99 -24.57 -2.72 2.36
N GLU A 100 -25.78 -2.16 2.32
CA GLU A 100 -27.01 -2.94 2.24
C GLU A 100 -27.09 -3.72 0.91
N GLN A 101 -26.71 -3.11 -0.21
CA GLN A 101 -26.67 -3.80 -1.51
C GLN A 101 -25.68 -4.97 -1.50
N LYS A 102 -24.53 -4.81 -0.82
CA LYS A 102 -23.51 -5.86 -0.67
C LYS A 102 -24.07 -7.12 0.02
N ARG A 103 -25.03 -6.95 0.93
CA ARG A 103 -25.60 -8.04 1.75
C ARG A 103 -26.77 -8.77 1.09
N LYS A 104 -27.37 -8.20 0.04
CA LYS A 104 -28.50 -8.81 -0.67
C LYS A 104 -28.03 -9.94 -1.59
N ILE A 105 -28.68 -11.10 -1.51
CA ILE A 105 -28.38 -12.28 -2.34
C ILE A 105 -29.05 -12.12 -3.71
N PRO A 106 -28.29 -12.20 -4.83
CA PRO A 106 -28.89 -12.15 -6.16
C PRO A 106 -29.84 -13.33 -6.41
N THR A 107 -31.00 -13.03 -6.97
CA THR A 107 -32.05 -14.00 -7.29
C THR A 107 -31.75 -14.71 -8.60
N TYR A 108 -31.25 -13.97 -9.61
CA TYR A 108 -31.01 -14.51 -10.94
C TYR A 108 -29.56 -14.95 -11.12
N GLN A 109 -29.39 -16.15 -11.68
CA GLN A 109 -28.08 -16.74 -11.97
C GLN A 109 -27.98 -17.19 -13.43
N ILE A 110 -26.77 -17.23 -13.97
CA ILE A 110 -26.45 -17.71 -15.31
C ILE A 110 -25.52 -18.91 -15.16
N LEU A 111 -25.75 -19.97 -15.94
CA LEU A 111 -24.81 -21.07 -16.07
C LEU A 111 -23.67 -20.68 -17.03
N GLU A 112 -22.45 -20.66 -16.51
CA GLU A 112 -21.24 -20.54 -17.32
C GLU A 112 -20.60 -21.91 -17.50
N ARG A 113 -20.24 -22.23 -18.75
CA ARG A 113 -19.48 -23.44 -19.11
C ARG A 113 -18.07 -23.06 -19.48
N ASN A 114 -17.09 -23.55 -18.74
CA ASN A 114 -15.68 -23.36 -19.07
C ASN A 114 -14.89 -24.64 -18.81
N ASP A 115 -14.09 -25.07 -19.79
CA ASP A 115 -13.16 -26.21 -19.70
C ASP A 115 -13.77 -27.51 -19.13
N GLY A 116 -14.99 -27.85 -19.54
CA GLY A 116 -15.69 -29.07 -19.10
C GLY A 116 -16.37 -28.98 -17.73
N TYR A 117 -16.33 -27.82 -17.07
CA TYR A 117 -17.04 -27.53 -15.83
C TYR A 117 -18.20 -26.56 -16.06
N GLU A 118 -19.30 -26.78 -15.34
CA GLU A 118 -20.44 -25.86 -15.27
C GLU A 118 -20.47 -25.21 -13.88
N PHE A 119 -20.55 -23.89 -13.84
CA PHE A 119 -20.71 -23.15 -12.59
C PHE A 119 -21.77 -22.06 -12.75
N SER A 120 -22.48 -21.79 -11.65
CA SER A 120 -23.55 -20.80 -11.61
C SER A 120 -23.03 -19.50 -11.03
N VAL A 121 -23.23 -18.39 -11.73
CA VAL A 121 -22.85 -17.04 -11.28
C VAL A 121 -24.06 -16.11 -11.24
N PRO A 122 -24.07 -15.07 -10.39
CA PRO A 122 -25.13 -14.06 -10.43
C PRO A 122 -25.23 -13.39 -11.80
N ALA A 123 -26.44 -13.35 -12.37
CA ALA A 123 -26.72 -12.69 -13.64
C ALA A 123 -26.39 -11.18 -13.58
N PHE A 124 -26.62 -10.57 -12.42
CA PHE A 124 -26.32 -9.17 -12.13
C PHE A 124 -25.54 -9.11 -10.82
N ASN A 125 -24.21 -9.14 -10.90
CA ASN A 125 -23.34 -9.23 -9.72
C ASN A 125 -23.15 -7.88 -9.01
N TYR A 126 -24.25 -7.26 -8.57
CA TYR A 126 -24.22 -6.03 -7.79
C TYR A 126 -23.51 -6.17 -6.43
N PRO A 127 -23.51 -7.33 -5.72
CA PRO A 127 -22.76 -7.46 -4.47
C PRO A 127 -21.25 -7.31 -4.66
N ALA A 128 -20.70 -7.82 -5.77
CA ALA A 128 -19.28 -7.66 -6.08
C ALA A 128 -18.91 -6.20 -6.38
N VAL A 129 -19.78 -5.46 -7.09
CA VAL A 129 -19.57 -4.02 -7.34
C VAL A 129 -19.67 -3.24 -6.03
N ALA A 130 -20.68 -3.51 -5.19
CA ALA A 130 -20.84 -2.90 -3.88
C ALA A 130 -19.61 -3.12 -2.98
N ASN A 131 -19.07 -4.34 -2.96
CA ASN A 131 -17.88 -4.66 -2.19
C ASN A 131 -16.65 -3.85 -2.64
N ARG A 132 -16.46 -3.63 -3.95
CA ARG A 132 -15.35 -2.79 -4.45
C ARG A 132 -15.53 -1.32 -4.10
N LEU A 133 -16.76 -0.80 -4.21
CA LEU A 133 -17.11 0.56 -3.79
C LEU A 133 -16.85 0.77 -2.29
N MET A 134 -17.27 -0.16 -1.44
CA MET A 134 -17.03 -0.09 0.01
C MET A 134 -15.55 -0.12 0.35
N LYS A 135 -14.77 -1.01 -0.28
CA LYS A 135 -13.30 -1.06 -0.09
C LYS A 135 -12.63 0.27 -0.44
N ARG A 136 -13.07 0.91 -1.53
CA ARG A 136 -12.55 2.24 -1.93
C ARG A 136 -12.92 3.30 -0.89
N TRP A 137 -14.17 3.35 -0.46
CA TRP A 137 -14.63 4.33 0.53
C TRP A 137 -13.92 4.18 1.88
N GLU A 138 -13.75 2.97 2.38
CA GLU A 138 -12.99 2.69 3.61
C GLU A 138 -11.53 3.18 3.48
N GLN A 139 -10.94 2.99 2.30
CA GLN A 139 -9.60 3.47 1.99
C GLN A 139 -9.54 5.01 1.95
N ASP A 140 -10.52 5.67 1.33
CA ASP A 140 -10.60 7.14 1.25
C ASP A 140 -10.77 7.75 2.64
N GLN A 141 -11.64 7.18 3.48
CA GLN A 141 -11.82 7.60 4.87
C GLN A 141 -10.54 7.42 5.69
N SER A 142 -9.86 6.28 5.57
CA SER A 142 -8.58 6.07 6.25
C SER A 142 -7.50 7.03 5.78
N THR A 143 -7.50 7.38 4.48
CA THR A 143 -6.54 8.33 3.90
C THR A 143 -6.79 9.73 4.46
N LEU A 144 -8.05 10.19 4.43
CA LEU A 144 -8.42 11.49 4.97
C LEU A 144 -8.14 11.62 6.47
N ASP A 145 -8.50 10.60 7.26
CA ASP A 145 -8.22 10.58 8.71
C ASP A 145 -6.70 10.65 8.99
N PHE A 146 -5.91 9.87 8.25
CA PHE A 146 -4.45 9.92 8.34
C PHE A 146 -3.90 11.30 8.01
N VAL A 147 -4.26 11.87 6.85
CA VAL A 147 -3.76 13.18 6.40
C VAL A 147 -4.17 14.27 7.39
N LEU A 148 -5.44 14.31 7.81
CA LEU A 148 -5.89 15.33 8.76
C LEU A 148 -5.17 15.27 10.11
N LYS A 149 -4.92 14.07 10.64
CA LYS A 149 -4.16 13.91 11.89
C LYS A 149 -2.70 14.30 11.73
N ALA A 150 -2.08 13.93 10.61
CA ALA A 150 -0.70 14.30 10.32
C ALA A 150 -0.55 15.82 10.18
N GLU A 151 -1.41 16.47 9.38
CA GLU A 151 -1.39 17.93 9.16
C GLU A 151 -1.73 18.75 10.41
N ARG A 152 -2.46 18.16 11.36
CA ARG A 152 -2.76 18.81 12.65
C ARG A 152 -1.73 18.49 13.72
N ASN A 153 -0.67 17.75 13.41
CA ASN A 153 0.31 17.28 14.37
C ASN A 153 -0.31 16.46 15.53
N GLU A 154 -1.44 15.79 15.24
CA GLU A 154 -2.20 14.94 16.17
C GLU A 154 -1.91 13.43 15.97
N LEU A 155 -1.15 13.07 14.93
CA LEU A 155 -0.83 11.68 14.63
C LEU A 155 0.35 11.17 15.48
N ASP A 156 0.07 10.30 16.45
CA ASP A 156 1.08 9.47 17.12
C ASP A 156 1.38 8.23 16.27
N LEU A 157 2.57 8.21 15.65
CA LEU A 157 3.00 7.18 14.71
C LEU A 157 3.15 5.81 15.38
N LYS A 158 3.63 5.76 16.63
CA LYS A 158 3.86 4.51 17.37
C LYS A 158 2.53 3.83 17.68
N THR A 159 1.59 4.59 18.22
CA THR A 159 0.26 4.08 18.52
C THR A 159 -0.51 3.74 17.24
N TRP A 160 -0.37 4.57 16.20
CA TRP A 160 -1.06 4.35 14.94
C TRP A 160 -0.50 3.14 14.16
N LEU A 161 0.81 2.87 14.18
CA LEU A 161 1.40 1.67 13.55
C LEU A 161 1.31 0.40 14.41
N SER A 162 0.58 0.44 15.53
CA SER A 162 0.30 -0.71 16.38
C SER A 162 -0.99 -1.44 15.97
N GLY A 163 -1.13 -2.72 16.33
CA GLY A 163 -2.32 -3.53 16.06
C GLY A 163 -1.99 -4.91 15.51
N SER A 164 -2.94 -5.53 14.80
CA SER A 164 -2.68 -6.79 14.10
C SER A 164 -1.70 -6.60 12.93
N GLU A 165 -1.00 -7.67 12.53
CA GLU A 165 -0.08 -7.64 11.38
C GLU A 165 -0.72 -7.10 10.11
N TYR A 166 -2.00 -7.43 9.87
CA TYR A 166 -2.75 -6.91 8.72
C TYR A 166 -2.99 -5.39 8.82
N GLN A 167 -3.38 -4.90 10.01
CA GLN A 167 -3.58 -3.47 10.24
C GLN A 167 -2.27 -2.70 10.08
N LYS A 168 -1.18 -3.20 10.66
CA LYS A 168 0.15 -2.61 10.55
C LYS A 168 0.56 -2.48 9.09
N LYS A 169 0.51 -3.57 8.30
CA LYS A 169 0.87 -3.54 6.87
C LYS A 169 0.03 -2.54 6.07
N THR A 170 -1.27 -2.49 6.33
CA THR A 170 -2.18 -1.56 5.63
C THR A 170 -1.85 -0.11 5.96
N ARG A 171 -1.58 0.19 7.23
CA ARG A 171 -1.20 1.53 7.68
C ARG A 171 0.18 1.95 7.21
N GLU A 172 1.17 1.06 7.23
CA GLU A 172 2.50 1.33 6.66
C GLU A 172 2.41 1.63 5.15
N ALA A 173 1.61 0.86 4.40
CA ALA A 173 1.39 1.11 2.98
C ALA A 173 0.71 2.45 2.72
N LEU A 174 -0.29 2.82 3.54
CA LEU A 174 -0.95 4.12 3.46
C LEU A 174 0.04 5.26 3.75
N LEU A 175 0.80 5.17 4.85
CA LEU A 175 1.84 6.14 5.20
C LEU A 175 2.81 6.34 4.04
N ILE A 176 3.41 5.27 3.54
CA ILE A 176 4.40 5.33 2.44
C ILE A 176 3.84 6.06 1.20
N ARG A 177 2.58 5.82 0.88
CA ARG A 177 1.92 6.40 -0.30
C ARG A 177 1.62 7.88 -0.13
N GLU A 178 1.20 8.30 1.07
CA GLU A 178 0.72 9.66 1.31
C GLU A 178 1.81 10.62 1.79
N LEU A 179 3.01 10.16 2.14
CA LEU A 179 4.08 11.03 2.66
C LEU A 179 4.38 12.23 1.74
N ASP A 180 4.37 12.06 0.41
CA ASP A 180 4.61 13.18 -0.52
C ASP A 180 3.49 14.23 -0.56
N SER A 181 2.30 13.87 -0.07
CA SER A 181 1.13 14.75 -0.04
C SER A 181 1.08 15.63 1.20
N LEU A 182 1.87 15.31 2.23
CA LEU A 182 1.89 16.02 3.49
C LEU A 182 2.71 17.31 3.40
N SER A 183 2.34 18.28 4.23
CA SER A 183 3.12 19.51 4.38
C SER A 183 4.50 19.23 5.00
N PRO A 184 5.51 20.10 4.74
CA PRO A 184 6.82 19.98 5.38
C PRO A 184 6.76 19.97 6.91
N ASP A 185 5.82 20.72 7.51
CA ASP A 185 5.63 20.76 8.97
C ASP A 185 5.15 19.41 9.52
N ALA A 186 4.19 18.79 8.84
CA ALA A 186 3.72 17.45 9.19
C ALA A 186 4.85 16.41 9.08
N ILE A 187 5.66 16.48 8.01
CA ILE A 187 6.80 15.57 7.83
C ILE A 187 7.82 15.72 8.96
N ILE A 188 8.20 16.96 9.32
CA ILE A 188 9.11 17.24 10.43
C ILE A 188 8.54 16.69 11.75
N THR A 189 7.25 16.90 12.01
CA THR A 189 6.61 16.38 13.23
C THR A 189 6.64 14.85 13.27
N LEU A 190 6.41 14.17 12.15
CA LEU A 190 6.47 12.72 12.08
C LEU A 190 7.90 12.18 12.24
N THR A 191 8.91 12.86 11.70
CA THR A 191 10.32 12.45 11.84
C THR A 191 10.82 12.67 13.26
N ASN A 192 10.45 13.78 13.89
CA ASN A 192 10.81 14.11 15.27
C ASN A 192 10.34 13.06 16.28
N GLN A 193 9.20 12.40 16.04
CA GLN A 193 8.74 11.28 16.88
C GLN A 193 9.72 10.10 16.90
N LEU A 194 10.61 9.99 15.91
CA LEU A 194 11.64 8.94 15.83
C LEU A 194 13.00 9.42 16.35
N THR A 195 13.33 10.69 16.12
CA THR A 195 14.68 11.26 16.32
C THR A 195 14.87 11.97 17.64
N ASP A 196 13.80 12.49 18.26
CA ASP A 196 13.91 13.31 19.47
C ASP A 196 14.02 12.46 20.75
N GLU A 197 13.62 11.19 20.70
CA GLU A 197 13.81 10.27 21.83
C GLU A 197 15.29 9.90 22.00
N LEU A 198 15.87 10.19 23.17
CA LEU A 198 17.25 9.81 23.53
C LEU A 198 17.51 8.30 23.43
N VAL A 199 16.47 7.49 23.69
CA VAL A 199 16.49 6.03 23.53
C VAL A 199 15.25 5.63 22.76
N THR A 200 15.43 5.40 21.46
CA THR A 200 14.34 4.98 20.58
C THR A 200 13.83 3.60 20.98
N SER A 201 12.66 3.57 21.62
CA SER A 201 12.04 2.33 22.12
C SER A 201 11.39 1.48 21.03
N TRP A 202 11.21 2.06 19.84
CA TRP A 202 10.48 1.46 18.73
C TRP A 202 10.89 2.10 17.40
N LEU A 203 10.90 1.31 16.32
CA LEU A 203 11.03 1.80 14.95
C LEU A 203 10.03 1.08 14.04
N PRO A 204 9.48 1.76 13.02
CA PRO A 204 8.64 1.13 12.01
C PRO A 204 9.46 0.21 11.10
N SER A 205 8.81 -0.43 10.12
CA SER A 205 9.51 -1.29 9.16
C SER A 205 10.57 -0.53 8.37
N THR A 206 11.58 -1.24 7.86
CA THR A 206 12.65 -0.64 7.04
C THR A 206 12.10 0.13 5.84
N GLN A 207 10.99 -0.34 5.25
CA GLN A 207 10.35 0.32 4.12
C GLN A 207 9.78 1.70 4.50
N VAL A 208 9.15 1.81 5.67
CA VAL A 208 8.69 3.09 6.21
C VAL A 208 9.88 4.00 6.51
N MET A 209 10.92 3.49 7.16
CA MET A 209 12.11 4.26 7.50
C MET A 209 12.81 4.82 6.26
N VAL A 210 12.96 4.01 5.21
CA VAL A 210 13.52 4.47 3.92
C VAL A 210 12.64 5.57 3.32
N ARG A 211 11.31 5.40 3.29
CA ARG A 211 10.43 6.42 2.71
C ARG A 211 10.45 7.73 3.50
N LEU A 212 10.40 7.66 4.83
CA LEU A 212 10.54 8.84 5.69
C LEU A 212 11.87 9.54 5.46
N ALA A 213 12.99 8.80 5.40
CA ALA A 213 14.31 9.36 5.15
C ALA A 213 14.39 10.08 3.79
N GLN A 214 13.77 9.50 2.75
CA GLN A 214 13.72 10.10 1.42
C GLN A 214 12.90 11.39 1.36
N VAL A 215 11.74 11.44 2.02
CA VAL A 215 10.83 12.60 1.95
C VAL A 215 11.26 13.72 2.89
N SER A 216 11.77 13.37 4.08
CA SER A 216 12.26 14.36 5.05
C SER A 216 13.64 14.92 4.71
N GLU A 217 14.44 14.16 3.95
CA GLU A 217 15.87 14.42 3.76
C GLU A 217 16.62 14.65 5.08
N ASP A 218 16.17 14.01 6.17
CA ASP A 218 16.76 14.18 7.51
C ASP A 218 17.92 13.19 7.75
N PRO A 219 19.16 13.67 7.99
CA PRO A 219 20.29 12.81 8.34
C PRO A 219 20.07 11.95 9.60
N GLN A 220 19.29 12.40 10.58
CA GLN A 220 19.03 11.61 11.79
C GLN A 220 18.13 10.41 11.49
N VAL A 221 17.17 10.54 10.57
CA VAL A 221 16.35 9.41 10.13
C VAL A 221 17.21 8.38 9.38
N TYR A 222 18.12 8.83 8.51
CA TYR A 222 19.10 7.96 7.86
C TYR A 222 20.03 7.27 8.86
N LYS A 223 20.50 7.99 9.88
CA LYS A 223 21.31 7.41 10.95
C LYS A 223 20.56 6.27 11.66
N LEU A 224 19.28 6.47 11.99
CA LEU A 224 18.45 5.41 12.58
C LEU A 224 18.27 4.23 11.62
N LEU A 225 17.96 4.50 10.35
CA LEU A 225 17.86 3.47 9.30
C LEU A 225 19.12 2.62 9.21
N TRP A 226 20.31 3.22 9.25
CA TRP A 226 21.58 2.49 9.18
C TRP A 226 21.91 1.71 10.45
N LEU A 227 21.29 2.01 11.59
CA LEU A 227 21.42 1.21 12.81
C LEU A 227 20.49 -0.01 12.82
N MET A 228 19.48 -0.04 11.96
CA MET A 228 18.57 -1.18 11.84
C MET A 228 19.28 -2.41 11.24
N LYS A 229 18.66 -3.58 11.45
CA LYS A 229 19.07 -4.80 10.76
C LYS A 229 18.92 -4.60 9.25
N THR A 230 20.01 -4.84 8.52
CA THR A 230 20.03 -4.74 7.06
C THR A 230 19.15 -5.81 6.42
N ASP A 231 18.43 -5.39 5.38
CA ASP A 231 17.58 -6.19 4.51
C ASP A 231 17.69 -5.67 3.06
N GLU A 232 16.93 -6.26 2.14
CA GLU A 232 16.95 -5.86 0.72
C GLU A 232 16.49 -4.41 0.51
N VAL A 233 15.62 -3.88 1.38
CA VAL A 233 15.10 -2.51 1.24
C VAL A 233 16.16 -1.47 1.60
N SER A 234 16.88 -1.68 2.71
CA SER A 234 18.02 -0.82 3.09
C SER A 234 19.20 -0.93 2.12
N ARG A 235 19.46 -2.12 1.53
CA ARG A 235 20.43 -2.26 0.44
C ARG A 235 20.00 -1.52 -0.82
N GLY A 236 18.73 -1.64 -1.19
CA GLY A 236 18.16 -0.92 -2.34
C GLY A 236 18.24 0.60 -2.19
N GLU A 237 18.01 1.11 -0.97
CA GLU A 237 18.16 2.55 -0.70
C GLU A 237 19.62 3.02 -0.86
N LEU A 238 20.58 2.21 -0.43
CA LEU A 238 22.00 2.52 -0.61
C LEU A 238 22.40 2.58 -2.09
N ASP A 239 21.80 1.74 -2.94
CA ASP A 239 22.00 1.77 -4.38
C ASP A 239 21.31 2.99 -5.00
N ARG A 240 20.11 3.35 -4.56
CA ARG A 240 19.40 4.57 -4.99
C ARG A 240 20.23 5.83 -4.68
N LEU A 241 20.74 5.95 -3.45
CA LEU A 241 21.60 7.08 -3.06
C LEU A 241 22.83 7.18 -3.95
N ALA A 242 23.43 6.04 -4.32
CA ALA A 242 24.59 6.01 -5.21
C ALA A 242 24.25 6.41 -6.66
N MET A 243 23.00 6.21 -7.09
CA MET A 243 22.52 6.69 -8.39
C MET A 243 22.27 8.20 -8.39
N VAL A 244 21.75 8.75 -7.29
CA VAL A 244 21.52 10.21 -7.14
C VAL A 244 22.86 10.94 -7.02
N ALA A 245 23.74 10.47 -6.14
CA ALA A 245 25.11 10.94 -5.95
C ALA A 245 25.28 12.47 -5.76
N ASP A 246 24.28 13.14 -5.20
CA ASP A 246 24.41 14.52 -4.72
C ASP A 246 25.15 14.59 -3.37
N GLU A 247 25.43 15.79 -2.90
CA GLU A 247 26.19 16.00 -1.66
C GLU A 247 25.55 15.31 -0.46
N PHE A 248 24.23 15.42 -0.31
CA PHE A 248 23.49 14.78 0.77
C PHE A 248 23.57 13.25 0.68
N ALA A 249 23.30 12.69 -0.49
CA ALA A 249 23.34 11.25 -0.71
C ALA A 249 24.73 10.67 -0.45
N LEU A 250 25.79 11.35 -0.88
CA LEU A 250 27.16 10.97 -0.57
C LEU A 250 27.42 10.92 0.93
N GLN A 251 26.93 11.91 1.69
CA GLN A 251 27.02 11.89 3.15
C GLN A 251 26.30 10.69 3.76
N GLN A 252 25.09 10.37 3.27
CA GLN A 252 24.34 9.21 3.77
C GLN A 252 25.01 7.87 3.44
N ILE A 253 25.62 7.73 2.25
CA ILE A 253 26.40 6.54 1.88
C ILE A 253 27.63 6.41 2.78
N MET A 254 28.33 7.52 3.05
CA MET A 254 29.47 7.54 3.98
C MET A 254 29.03 7.12 5.39
N LEU A 255 27.88 7.59 5.87
CA LEU A 255 27.32 7.19 7.17
C LEU A 255 26.98 5.68 7.22
N ALA A 256 26.39 5.14 6.15
CA ALA A 256 26.02 3.73 6.04
C ALA A 256 27.21 2.77 6.22
N THR A 257 28.44 3.23 5.98
CA THR A 257 29.66 2.42 6.18
C THR A 257 29.92 2.02 7.63
N HIS A 258 29.24 2.65 8.61
CA HIS A 258 29.31 2.25 10.02
C HIS A 258 28.52 0.97 10.30
N ASN A 259 27.55 0.60 9.45
CA ASN A 259 26.84 -0.66 9.55
C ASN A 259 27.70 -1.79 8.95
N PRO A 260 28.12 -2.81 9.72
CA PRO A 260 28.98 -3.88 9.22
C PRO A 260 28.40 -4.65 8.02
N SER A 261 27.07 -4.79 7.93
CA SER A 261 26.38 -5.51 6.85
C SER A 261 26.23 -4.69 5.56
N LEU A 262 26.35 -3.36 5.64
CA LEU A 262 26.30 -2.44 4.49
C LEU A 262 27.68 -1.91 4.08
N LYS A 263 28.69 -1.99 4.98
CA LYS A 263 30.02 -1.39 4.81
C LYS A 263 30.65 -1.60 3.45
N GLN A 264 30.75 -2.85 3.00
CA GLN A 264 31.38 -3.18 1.71
C GLN A 264 30.59 -2.64 0.52
N GLN A 265 29.26 -2.70 0.55
CA GLN A 265 28.41 -2.15 -0.51
C GLN A 265 28.54 -0.63 -0.57
N ALA A 266 28.51 0.04 0.58
CA ALA A 266 28.64 1.50 0.67
C ALA A 266 29.99 1.97 0.13
N LEU A 267 31.10 1.33 0.55
CA LEU A 267 32.43 1.64 0.05
C LEU A 267 32.56 1.41 -1.46
N ARG A 268 32.01 0.30 -1.97
CA ARG A 268 31.97 0.02 -3.41
C ARG A 268 31.14 1.06 -4.19
N ASN A 269 30.02 1.50 -3.63
CA ASN A 269 29.19 2.52 -4.27
C ASN A 269 29.94 3.85 -4.35
N LEU A 270 30.63 4.26 -3.28
CA LEU A 270 31.47 5.48 -3.28
C LEU A 270 32.60 5.44 -4.32
N THR A 271 33.26 4.30 -4.54
CA THR A 271 34.35 4.20 -5.52
C THR A 271 33.85 4.23 -6.97
N ARG A 272 32.59 3.85 -7.22
CA ARG A 272 31.99 3.82 -8.56
C ARG A 272 31.48 5.18 -9.05
N ILE A 273 31.20 6.11 -8.15
CA ILE A 273 30.67 7.43 -8.51
C ILE A 273 31.74 8.23 -9.27
N LYS A 274 31.36 8.77 -10.43
CA LYS A 274 32.23 9.54 -11.32
C LYS A 274 31.55 10.86 -11.72
N PRO A 275 32.22 12.02 -11.58
CA PRO A 275 33.53 12.21 -10.94
C PRO A 275 33.46 12.02 -9.41
N MET A 276 34.57 11.57 -8.81
CA MET A 276 34.67 11.44 -7.35
C MET A 276 34.89 12.81 -6.70
N SER A 277 33.99 13.23 -5.80
CA SER A 277 34.11 14.50 -5.07
C SER A 277 35.31 14.51 -4.11
N THR A 278 35.73 15.70 -3.72
CA THR A 278 36.83 15.89 -2.75
C THR A 278 36.54 15.22 -1.42
N ASP A 279 35.28 15.29 -0.96
CA ASP A 279 34.87 14.74 0.33
C ASP A 279 34.90 13.22 0.32
N VAL A 280 34.46 12.60 -0.79
CA VAL A 280 34.56 11.15 -0.97
C VAL A 280 36.02 10.70 -1.01
N LYS A 281 36.91 11.45 -1.68
CA LYS A 281 38.35 11.15 -1.67
C LYS A 281 38.92 11.19 -0.26
N ALA A 282 38.69 12.27 0.48
CA ALA A 282 39.17 12.43 1.85
C ALA A 282 38.63 11.30 2.76
N PHE A 283 37.35 10.97 2.61
CA PHE A 283 36.73 9.87 3.33
C PHE A 283 37.37 8.52 3.01
N LEU A 284 37.57 8.18 1.72
CA LEU A 284 38.19 6.91 1.32
C LEU A 284 39.65 6.81 1.77
N ILE A 285 40.41 7.92 1.76
CA ILE A 285 41.76 7.99 2.34
C ILE A 285 41.70 7.64 3.84
N SER A 286 40.78 8.26 4.59
CA SER A 286 40.60 7.96 6.01
C SER A 286 40.26 6.49 6.28
N ARG A 287 39.51 5.85 5.36
CA ARG A 287 39.21 4.42 5.41
C ARG A 287 40.45 3.57 5.12
N MET A 288 41.31 3.97 4.18
CA MET A 288 42.56 3.26 3.89
C MET A 288 43.62 3.36 5.00
N ALA A 289 43.46 4.28 5.96
CA ALA A 289 44.25 4.27 7.19
C ALA A 289 43.86 3.08 8.11
N LEU A 290 42.64 2.53 7.99
CA LEU A 290 42.15 1.42 8.79
C LEU A 290 42.60 0.07 8.21
N LYS A 291 43.06 -0.85 9.07
CA LYS A 291 43.65 -2.13 8.63
C LYS A 291 42.62 -3.01 7.92
N GLU A 292 41.40 -2.99 8.43
CA GLU A 292 40.26 -3.77 7.95
C GLU A 292 39.73 -3.32 6.59
N ASP A 293 39.92 -2.05 6.23
CA ASP A 293 39.31 -1.46 5.04
C ASP A 293 40.30 -1.28 3.88
N VAL A 294 41.58 -1.05 4.16
CA VAL A 294 42.58 -0.66 3.15
C VAL A 294 42.65 -1.59 1.94
N THR A 295 42.70 -2.91 2.16
CA THR A 295 42.82 -3.87 1.05
C THR A 295 41.58 -3.88 0.18
N PHE A 296 40.39 -3.74 0.78
CA PHE A 296 39.13 -3.71 0.04
C PHE A 296 39.00 -2.40 -0.75
N VAL A 297 39.21 -1.26 -0.10
CA VAL A 297 39.08 0.06 -0.72
C VAL A 297 40.09 0.24 -1.85
N ALA A 298 41.36 -0.11 -1.64
CA ALA A 298 42.39 -0.02 -2.68
C ALA A 298 42.04 -0.89 -3.89
N ARG A 299 41.49 -2.10 -3.67
CA ARG A 299 41.09 -3.00 -4.75
C ARG A 299 39.92 -2.44 -5.55
N GLU A 300 38.89 -1.94 -4.87
CA GLU A 300 37.75 -1.32 -5.55
C GLU A 300 38.19 -0.08 -6.34
N LEU A 301 39.07 0.77 -5.79
CA LEU A 301 39.63 1.92 -6.51
C LEU A 301 40.44 1.52 -7.75
N ALA A 302 41.31 0.52 -7.64
CA ALA A 302 42.07 0.00 -8.77
C ALA A 302 41.14 -0.54 -9.87
N ASN A 303 40.11 -1.32 -9.48
CA ASN A 303 39.09 -1.84 -10.40
C ASN A 303 38.30 -0.74 -11.13
N GLN A 304 38.14 0.44 -10.52
CA GLN A 304 37.46 1.58 -11.13
C GLN A 304 38.38 2.48 -11.98
N GLY A 305 39.68 2.14 -12.07
CA GLY A 305 40.68 2.83 -12.88
C GLY A 305 41.49 3.89 -12.13
N TYR A 306 41.47 3.90 -10.79
CA TYR A 306 42.19 4.90 -9.98
C TYR A 306 43.60 4.45 -9.55
N THR A 307 44.28 3.60 -10.33
CA THR A 307 45.62 3.09 -10.00
C THR A 307 46.67 4.19 -9.85
N SER A 308 46.72 5.16 -10.77
CA SER A 308 47.67 6.28 -10.68
C SER A 308 47.46 7.13 -9.43
N TRP A 309 46.20 7.34 -9.02
CA TRP A 309 45.89 8.05 -7.78
C TRP A 309 46.34 7.26 -6.54
N LEU A 310 46.19 5.94 -6.55
CA LEU A 310 46.71 5.08 -5.47
C LEU A 310 48.24 5.13 -5.37
N GLU A 311 48.94 5.14 -6.51
CA GLU A 311 50.41 5.29 -6.55
C GLU A 311 50.85 6.65 -5.98
N GLU A 312 50.17 7.74 -6.37
CA GLU A 312 50.40 9.07 -5.81
C GLU A 312 50.19 9.07 -4.28
N LEU A 313 49.10 8.47 -3.79
CA LEU A 313 48.80 8.40 -2.36
C LEU A 313 49.90 7.69 -1.56
N VAL A 314 50.43 6.57 -2.05
CA VAL A 314 51.53 5.84 -1.40
C VAL A 314 52.80 6.69 -1.29
N THR A 315 53.01 7.63 -2.23
CA THR A 315 54.20 8.50 -2.21
C THR A 315 54.01 9.78 -1.41
N GLN A 316 52.78 10.29 -1.32
CA GLN A 316 52.49 11.63 -0.78
C GLN A 316 51.83 11.61 0.61
N ASP A 317 51.08 10.56 0.97
CA ASP A 317 50.29 10.52 2.19
C ASP A 317 50.78 9.44 3.16
N LYS A 318 51.33 9.85 4.31
CA LYS A 318 51.86 8.92 5.32
C LYS A 318 50.77 8.27 6.19
N SER A 319 49.51 8.68 6.04
CA SER A 319 48.40 8.16 6.85
C SER A 319 47.84 6.85 6.31
N VAL A 320 48.06 6.55 5.02
CA VAL A 320 47.60 5.32 4.38
C VAL A 320 48.56 4.17 4.63
N LYS A 321 48.04 2.93 4.54
CA LYS A 321 48.85 1.71 4.76
C LYS A 321 49.51 1.26 3.46
N ASP A 322 50.59 1.93 3.08
CA ASP A 322 51.34 1.75 1.83
C ASP A 322 51.56 0.30 1.43
N ARG A 323 52.01 -0.54 2.36
CA ARG A 323 52.27 -1.97 2.09
C ARG A 323 51.03 -2.71 1.61
N ALA A 324 49.86 -2.39 2.16
CA ALA A 324 48.61 -3.05 1.78
C ALA A 324 48.09 -2.54 0.42
N ILE A 325 48.35 -1.26 0.09
CA ILE A 325 48.00 -0.69 -1.22
C ILE A 325 48.92 -1.28 -2.31
N LEU A 326 50.23 -1.33 -2.06
CA LEU A 326 51.22 -1.90 -2.98
C LEU A 326 50.94 -3.39 -3.29
N GLN A 327 50.50 -4.17 -2.30
CA GLN A 327 50.07 -5.56 -2.50
C GLN A 327 48.86 -5.70 -3.45
N VAL A 328 48.00 -4.69 -3.54
CA VAL A 328 46.86 -4.69 -4.47
C VAL A 328 47.29 -4.26 -5.86
N LEU A 329 48.25 -3.32 -5.96
CA LEU A 329 48.76 -2.81 -7.24
C LEU A 329 49.73 -3.79 -7.93
N SER A 330 50.36 -4.69 -7.18
CA SER A 330 51.26 -5.74 -7.68
C SER A 330 50.65 -7.14 -7.42
N PRO A 331 49.66 -7.57 -8.21
CA PRO A 331 48.89 -8.80 -7.97
C PRO A 331 49.71 -10.09 -8.05
#